data_AF-R7Q082-F1
#
_entry.id   AF-R7Q082-F1
#
_cell.length_a   1.000
_cell.length_b   1.000
_cell.length_c   1.000
_cell.angle_alpha   90.00
_cell.angle_beta   90.00
_cell.angle_gamma   90.00
#
_symmetry.space_group_name_H-M   'P 1'
#
loop_
_entity.id
_entity.type
_entity.pdbx_description
1 polymer ?
#
loop_
_entity_poly.entity_id
_entity_poly.type
_entity_poly.pdbx_seq_one_letter_code
_entity_poly.pdbx_strand_id
1 'polypeptide(L)' 'MTEIEDRLDNVIASLAIEGMHVTESEKELARKCMLHEISYDDAVASLIEKYTHE' A
#
# COMPACT_ATOMS: atom_id res chain seq x y z
N MET A 1 10.59 -7.54 -13.31
CA MET A 1 9.75 -6.63 -12.51
C MET A 1 8.38 -6.62 -13.18
N THR A 2 7.30 -6.95 -12.48
CA THR A 2 5.95 -6.97 -13.07
C THR A 2 5.39 -5.55 -13.16
N GLU A 3 4.48 -5.28 -14.09
CA GLU A 3 3.85 -3.95 -14.25
C GLU A 3 3.24 -3.40 -12.96
N ILE A 4 2.78 -4.29 -12.07
CA ILE A 4 2.24 -3.94 -10.75
C ILE A 4 3.32 -3.33 -9.86
N GLU A 5 4.53 -3.88 -9.84
CA GLU A 5 5.64 -3.37 -9.02
C GLU A 5 6.05 -1.97 -9.48
N ASP A 6 6.11 -1.75 -10.80
CA ASP A 6 6.47 -0.45 -11.38
C ASP A 6 5.42 0.62 -11.06
N ARG A 7 4.13 0.28 -11.16
CA ARG A 7 3.03 1.17 -10.76
C ARG A 7 3.06 1.49 -9.27
N LEU A 8 3.34 0.49 -8.43
CA LEU A 8 3.42 0.66 -6.99
C LEU A 8 4.58 1.59 -6.60
N ASP A 9 5.75 1.40 -7.21
CA ASP A 9 6.93 2.21 -6.93
C ASP A 9 6.74 3.66 -7.37
N ASN A 10 6.13 3.90 -8.53
CA ASN A 10 5.79 5.25 -9.01
C ASN A 10 4.82 5.98 -8.06
N VAL A 11 3.81 5.29 -7.53
CA VAL A 11 2.87 5.88 -6.57
C VAL A 11 3.59 6.21 -5.26
N ILE A 12 4.39 5.28 -4.72
CA ILE A 12 5.15 5.48 -3.48
C ILE A 12 6.16 6.63 -3.63
N ALA A 13 6.86 6.71 -4.76
CA ALA A 13 7.78 7.80 -5.04
C ALA A 13 7.05 9.15 -5.07
N SER A 14 5.84 9.20 -5.66
CA SER A 14 5.03 10.43 -5.68
C SER A 14 4.59 10.84 -4.28
N LEU A 15 4.15 9.90 -3.44
CA LEU A 15 3.78 10.16 -2.05
C LEU A 15 4.98 10.64 -1.22
N ALA A 16 6.17 10.05 -1.44
CA ALA A 16 7.39 10.45 -0.75
C ALA A 16 7.82 11.88 -1.09
N ILE A 17 7.59 12.35 -2.33
CA ILE A 17 7.83 13.75 -2.72
C ILE A 17 6.94 14.71 -1.92
N GLU A 18 5.73 14.30 -1.57
CA GLU A 18 4.82 15.06 -0.71
C GLU A 18 5.09 14.86 0.80
N GLY A 19 6.16 14.14 1.16
CA GLY A 19 6.51 13.85 2.55
C GLY A 19 5.67 12.74 3.19
N MET A 20 4.84 12.04 2.41
CA MET A 20 4.07 10.88 2.87
C MET A 20 4.89 9.62 2.68
N HIS A 21 5.49 9.15 3.78
CA HIS A 21 6.29 7.93 3.79
C HIS A 21 5.40 6.69 3.95
N VAL A 22 5.42 5.82 2.95
CA VAL A 22 4.76 4.51 2.99
C VAL A 22 5.71 3.49 3.61
N THR A 23 5.27 2.76 4.63
CA THR A 23 6.09 1.70 5.25
C THR A 23 6.13 0.45 4.38
N GLU A 24 7.13 -0.42 4.60
CA GLU A 24 7.23 -1.69 3.86
C GLU A 24 5.98 -2.57 4.02
N SER A 25 5.37 -2.57 5.21
CA SER A 25 4.13 -3.31 5.48
C SER A 25 2.95 -2.78 4.64
N GLU A 26 2.86 -1.46 4.46
CA GLU A 26 1.82 -0.84 3.64
C GLU A 26 2.06 -1.08 2.15
N LYS A 27 3.34 -1.06 1.72
CA LYS A 27 3.75 -1.46 0.37
C LYS A 27 3.34 -2.90 0.08
N GLU A 28 3.60 -3.83 0.99
CA GLU A 28 3.20 -5.22 0.85
C GLU A 28 1.67 -5.39 0.82
N LEU A 29 0.95 -4.67 1.66
CA LEU A 29 -0.52 -4.69 1.69
C LEU A 29 -1.12 -4.21 0.37
N ALA A 30 -0.62 -3.08 -0.15
CA ALA A 30 -1.04 -2.55 -1.44
C ALA A 30 -0.71 -3.52 -2.60
N ARG A 31 0.45 -4.19 -2.54
CA ARG A 31 0.83 -5.24 -3.50
C ARG A 31 -0.16 -6.41 -3.50
N LYS A 32 -0.49 -6.96 -2.32
CA LYS A 32 -1.48 -8.05 -2.17
C LYS A 32 -2.85 -7.65 -2.71
N CYS A 33 -3.27 -6.41 -2.46
CA CYS A 33 -4.52 -5.87 -2.99
C CYS A 33 -4.51 -5.79 -4.53
N MET A 34 -3.41 -5.33 -5.13
CA MET A 34 -3.28 -5.23 -6.60
C MET A 34 -3.17 -6.60 -7.29
N LEU A 35 -2.68 -7.62 -6.58
CA LEU A 35 -2.62 -9.00 -7.05
C LEU A 35 -3.92 -9.79 -6.80
N HIS A 36 -4.97 -9.14 -6.25
CA HIS A 36 -6.22 -9.77 -5.86
C HIS A 36 -6.07 -10.90 -4.82
N GLU A 37 -4.99 -10.90 -4.03
CA GLU A 37 -4.78 -11.83 -2.92
C GLU A 37 -5.63 -11.45 -1.70
N ILE A 38 -5.96 -10.17 -1.57
CA ILE A 38 -6.88 -9.61 -0.58
C ILE A 38 -7.85 -8.65 -1.26
N SER A 39 -9.02 -8.43 -0.65
CA SER A 39 -9.98 -7.44 -1.14
C SER A 39 -9.53 -6.02 -0.80
N TYR A 40 -10.08 -5.04 -1.53
CA TYR A 40 -9.85 -3.62 -1.23
C TYR A 40 -10.37 -3.27 0.17
N ASP A 41 -11.56 -3.76 0.55
CA ASP A 41 -12.14 -3.54 1.88
C ASP A 41 -11.26 -4.12 2.99
N ASP A 42 -10.69 -5.33 2.81
CA ASP A 42 -9.78 -5.92 3.81
C ASP A 42 -8.48 -5.13 3.95
N ALA A 43 -7.94 -4.64 2.83
CA ALA A 43 -6.75 -3.80 2.83
C ALA A 43 -7.01 -2.48 3.59
N VAL A 44 -8.13 -1.82 3.30
CA VAL A 44 -8.53 -0.58 3.99
C VAL A 44 -8.80 -0.83 5.47
N ALA A 45 -9.52 -1.89 5.82
CA ALA A 45 -9.78 -2.26 7.21
C ALA A 45 -8.48 -2.49 7.99
N SER A 46 -7.49 -3.16 7.37
CA SER A 46 -6.17 -3.40 7.98
C SER A 46 -5.41 -2.09 8.25
N LEU A 47 -5.50 -1.12 7.34
CA LEU A 47 -4.90 0.21 7.54
C LEU A 47 -5.61 0.99 8.64
N ILE A 48 -6.95 0.99 8.63
CA ILE A 48 -7.75 1.64 9.67
C ILE A 48 -7.40 1.02 11.03
N GLU A 49 -7.43 -0.29 11.18
CA GLU A 49 -7.10 -0.95 12.45
C GLU A 49 -5.71 -0.53 12.96
N LYS A 50 -4.69 -0.57 12.09
CA LYS A 50 -3.31 -0.19 12.41
C LYS A 50 -3.18 1.24 12.95
N TYR A 51 -3.89 2.20 12.37
CA TYR A 51 -3.75 3.63 12.71
C TYR A 51 -4.83 4.15 13.68
N THR A 52 -5.86 3.36 13.99
CA THR A 52 -6.94 3.76 14.91
C THR A 52 -6.77 3.15 16.31
N HIS A 53 -5.99 2.07 16.44
CA HIS A 53 -5.68 1.43 17.74
C HIS A 53 -4.26 1.75 18.25
N GLU A 54 -3.78 2.98 18.00
CA GLU A 54 -2.61 3.55 18.70
C GLU A 54 -2.97 4.18 20.06
#